data_AF-A0A4Q5C9G0-F1
#
_entry.id   AF-A0A4Q5C9G0-F1
#
_cell.length_a   1.000
_cell.length_b   1.000
_cell.length_c   1.000
_cell.angle_alpha   90.00
_cell.angle_beta   90.00
_cell.angle_gamma   90.00
#
_symmetry.space_group_name_H-M   'P 1'
#
loop_
_entity.id
_entity.type
_entity.pdbx_description
1 polymer ?
#
loop_
_entity_poly.entity_id
_entity_poly.type
_entity_poly.pdbx_seq_one_letter_code
_entity_poly.pdbx_strand_id
1 'polypeptide(L)'
;MILALTEEQAIEIRKTGLSVIQFKYCIKNGISIAVYNLRQFLIAAKSAFEKMGKLFKRVRDVIDDIRYFFETVQDRLGYPVSRRYNFVKILGNIGYRKHDVWVATRTYLPRSNC
;
A
#
# COMPACT_ATOMS: atom_id res chain seq x y z
N MET A 1 2.30 7.48 44.72
CA MET A 1 3.31 6.41 44.78
C MET A 1 4.38 6.69 43.72
N ILE A 2 5.50 7.29 44.13
CA ILE A 2 6.64 7.51 43.23
C ILE A 2 7.39 6.18 43.17
N LEU A 3 7.13 5.38 42.12
CA LEU A 3 7.98 4.23 41.80
C LEU A 3 9.33 4.80 41.34
N ALA A 4 10.27 4.90 42.28
CA ALA A 4 11.68 5.04 41.98
C ALA A 4 12.11 3.78 41.22
N LEU A 5 12.63 3.97 40.01
CA LEU A 5 13.14 2.86 39.21
C LEU A 5 14.45 2.40 39.83
N THR A 6 14.63 1.10 39.99
CA THR A 6 15.94 0.54 40.35
C THR A 6 16.90 0.70 39.16
N GLU A 7 18.22 0.68 39.42
CA GLU A 7 19.21 0.79 38.34
C GLU A 7 19.05 -0.31 37.29
N GLU A 8 18.70 -1.53 37.72
CA GLU A 8 18.40 -2.65 36.83
C GLU A 8 17.25 -2.35 35.87
N GLN A 9 16.15 -1.77 36.38
CA GLN A 9 15.01 -1.36 35.57
C GLN A 9 15.37 -0.22 34.62
N ALA A 10 16.22 0.71 35.04
CA ALA A 10 16.70 1.78 34.17
C ALA A 10 17.57 1.25 33.01
N ILE A 11 18.42 0.24 33.27
CA ILE A 11 19.21 -0.45 32.25
C ILE A 11 18.29 -1.18 31.28
N GLU A 12 17.25 -1.86 31.77
CA GLU A 12 16.30 -2.60 30.94
C GLU A 12 15.48 -1.68 30.03
N ILE A 13 15.04 -0.53 30.54
CA ILE A 13 14.37 0.52 29.75
C ILE A 13 15.28 1.02 28.62
N ARG A 14 16.57 1.29 28.93
CA ARG A 14 17.55 1.74 27.91
C ARG A 14 17.82 0.68 26.85
N LYS A 15 17.89 -0.61 27.22
CA LYS A 15 18.07 -1.71 26.26
C LYS A 15 16.87 -1.92 25.35
N THR A 16 15.66 -1.74 25.88
CA THR A 16 14.41 -2.02 25.16
C THR A 16 13.86 -0.82 24.39
N GLY A 17 14.37 0.39 24.67
CA GLY A 17 13.93 1.62 24.02
C GLY A 17 12.53 2.08 24.43
N LEU A 18 11.97 1.49 25.49
CA LEU A 18 10.65 1.84 26.01
C LEU A 18 10.67 3.18 26.76
N SER A 19 9.54 3.88 26.80
CA SER A 19 9.40 5.00 27.72
C SER A 19 9.14 4.50 29.15
N VAL A 20 9.50 5.31 30.15
CA VAL A 20 9.24 5.02 31.57
C VAL A 20 7.74 4.76 31.83
N ILE A 21 6.86 5.46 31.11
CA ILE A 21 5.41 5.29 31.23
C ILE A 21 4.98 3.92 30.69
N GLN A 22 5.49 3.51 29.54
CA GLN A 22 5.19 2.21 28.94
C GLN A 22 5.70 1.05 29.79
N PHE A 23 6.90 1.20 30.34
CA PHE A 23 7.49 0.22 31.25
C PHE A 23 6.66 0.06 32.53
N LYS A 24 6.26 1.18 33.16
CA LYS A 24 5.35 1.17 34.33
C LYS A 24 4.00 0.54 34.02
N TYR A 25 3.47 0.77 32.81
CA TYR A 25 2.24 0.13 32.35
C TYR A 25 2.40 -1.39 32.20
N CYS A 26 3.52 -1.87 31.67
CA CYS A 26 3.81 -3.30 31.55
C CYS A 26 3.88 -3.98 32.92
N ILE A 27 4.62 -3.38 33.87
CA ILE A 27 4.70 -3.89 35.25
C ILE A 27 3.33 -3.91 35.92
N LYS A 28 2.58 -2.80 35.85
CA LYS A 28 1.26 -2.68 36.49
C LYS A 28 0.28 -3.75 36.01
N ASN A 29 0.36 -4.14 34.74
CA ASN A 29 -0.56 -5.08 34.12
C ASN A 29 0.03 -6.50 33.97
N GLY A 30 1.22 -6.77 34.50
CA GLY A 30 1.87 -8.08 34.39
C GLY A 30 2.18 -8.50 32.95
N ILE A 31 2.35 -7.55 32.03
CA ILE A 31 2.63 -7.83 30.62
C ILE A 31 4.14 -7.92 30.44
N SER A 32 4.61 -9.01 29.82
CA SER A 32 6.02 -9.12 29.49
C SER A 32 6.42 -8.09 28.44
N ILE A 33 7.58 -7.48 28.64
CA ILE A 33 8.11 -6.42 27.76
C ILE A 33 8.26 -6.91 26.32
N ALA A 34 8.67 -8.17 26.13
CA ALA A 34 8.76 -8.80 24.82
C ALA A 34 7.41 -8.85 24.10
N VAL A 35 6.33 -9.26 24.80
CA VAL A 35 4.98 -9.32 24.22
C VAL A 35 4.46 -7.92 23.91
N TYR A 36 4.74 -6.94 24.76
CA TYR A 36 4.37 -5.54 24.51
C TYR A 36 5.05 -5.00 23.25
N ASN A 37 6.36 -5.17 23.12
CA ASN A 37 7.13 -4.72 21.95
C ASN A 37 6.68 -5.42 20.67
N LEU A 38 6.44 -6.73 20.73
CA LEU A 38 5.95 -7.49 19.57
C LEU A 38 4.57 -7.01 19.13
N ARG A 39 3.67 -6.70 20.07
CA ARG A 39 2.36 -6.12 19.75
C ARG A 39 2.47 -4.75 19.10
N GLN A 40 3.32 -3.87 19.62
CA GLN A 40 3.56 -2.55 19.02
C GLN A 40 4.13 -2.67 17.61
N PHE A 41 5.10 -3.58 17.41
CA PHE A 41 5.67 -3.87 16.10
C PHE A 41 4.62 -4.35 15.10
N LEU A 42 3.75 -5.28 15.49
CA LEU A 42 2.68 -5.80 14.63
C LEU A 42 1.69 -4.70 14.20
N ILE A 43 1.33 -3.80 15.13
CA ILE A 43 0.44 -2.67 14.82
C ILE A 43 1.12 -1.72 13.83
N ALA A 44 2.39 -1.38 14.08
CA ALA A 44 3.17 -0.52 13.18
C ALA A 44 3.33 -1.15 11.79
N ALA A 45 3.69 -2.43 11.73
CA ALA A 45 3.83 -3.18 10.49
C ALA A 45 2.52 -3.23 9.70
N LYS A 46 1.40 -3.57 10.35
CA LYS A 46 0.08 -3.57 9.70
C LYS A 46 -0.25 -2.21 9.08
N SER A 47 -0.01 -1.13 9.82
CA SER A 47 -0.26 0.23 9.32
C SER A 47 0.64 0.59 8.14
N ALA A 48 1.90 0.13 8.15
CA ALA A 48 2.84 0.34 7.06
C ALA A 48 2.45 -0.45 5.80
N PHE A 49 2.03 -1.71 5.96
CA PHE A 49 1.54 -2.53 4.85
C PHE A 49 0.27 -1.96 4.22
N GLU A 50 -0.67 -1.45 5.01
CA GLU A 50 -1.86 -0.79 4.48
C GLU A 50 -1.52 0.47 3.68
N LYS A 51 -0.59 1.29 4.18
CA LYS A 51 -0.10 2.49 3.45
C LYS A 51 0.62 2.11 2.17
N MET A 52 1.50 1.11 2.21
CA MET A 52 2.18 0.58 1.01
C MET A 52 1.18 0.03 0.00
N GLY A 53 0.19 -0.74 0.43
CA GLY A 53 -0.84 -1.29 -0.47
C GLY A 53 -1.62 -0.20 -1.22
N LYS A 54 -1.96 0.90 -0.54
CA LYS A 54 -2.58 2.07 -1.20
C LYS A 54 -1.63 2.74 -2.20
N LEU A 55 -0.35 2.83 -1.85
CA LEU A 55 0.68 3.43 -2.70
C LEU A 55 0.92 2.59 -3.97
N PHE A 56 1.03 1.26 -3.83
CA PHE A 56 1.13 0.33 -4.95
C PHE A 56 -0.07 0.39 -5.89
N LYS A 57 -1.29 0.54 -5.36
CA LYS A 57 -2.49 0.74 -6.19
C LYS A 57 -2.38 2.02 -7.00
N ARG A 58 -2.05 3.15 -6.37
CA ARG A 58 -1.87 4.43 -7.08
C ARG A 58 -0.78 4.36 -8.15
N VAL A 59 0.38 3.78 -7.84
CA VAL A 59 1.47 3.62 -8.81
C VAL A 59 1.02 2.79 -10.01
N ARG A 60 0.27 1.70 -9.77
CA ARG A 60 -0.27 0.88 -10.85
C ARG A 60 -1.27 1.64 -11.72
N ASP A 61 -2.12 2.46 -11.11
CA ASP A 61 -3.10 3.28 -11.83
C ASP A 61 -2.39 4.31 -12.73
N VAL A 62 -1.37 4.99 -12.21
CA VAL A 62 -0.54 5.93 -13.01
C VAL A 62 0.15 5.24 -14.18
N ILE A 63 0.70 4.03 -13.98
CA ILE A 63 1.32 3.26 -15.07
C ILE A 63 0.29 2.90 -16.14
N ASP A 64 -0.93 2.52 -15.76
CA ASP A 64 -2.00 2.18 -16.69
C ASP A 64 -2.49 3.39 -17.49
N ASP A 65 -2.54 4.58 -16.88
CA ASP A 65 -2.89 5.83 -17.57
C ASP A 65 -1.81 6.23 -18.57
N ILE A 66 -0.54 6.11 -18.18
CA ILE A 66 0.59 6.33 -19.08
C ILE A 66 0.52 5.36 -20.26
N ARG A 67 0.20 4.08 -20.02
CA ARG A 67 0.05 3.08 -21.08
C ARG A 67 -1.07 3.43 -22.05
N TYR A 68 -2.23 3.86 -21.54
CA TYR A 68 -3.34 4.33 -22.38
C TYR A 68 -2.94 5.54 -23.25
N PHE A 69 -2.18 6.47 -22.68
CA PHE A 69 -1.64 7.61 -23.41
C PHE A 69 -0.71 7.17 -24.54
N PHE A 70 0.24 6.26 -24.27
CA PHE A 70 1.13 5.71 -25.29
C PHE A 70 0.37 5.01 -26.42
N GLU A 71 -0.64 4.20 -26.10
CA GLU A 71 -1.46 3.53 -27.11
C GLU A 71 -2.27 4.54 -27.95
N THR A 72 -2.75 5.62 -27.34
CA THR A 72 -3.42 6.71 -28.06
C THR A 72 -2.48 7.43 -29.02
N VAL A 73 -1.23 7.65 -28.62
CA VAL A 73 -0.20 8.23 -29.49
C VAL A 73 0.16 7.29 -30.63
N GLN A 74 0.35 5.99 -30.35
CA GLN A 74 0.60 4.97 -31.37
C GLN A 74 -0.51 4.90 -32.42
N ASP A 75 -1.77 4.92 -31.99
CA ASP A 75 -2.94 4.91 -32.89
C ASP A 75 -2.93 6.11 -33.85
N ARG A 76 -2.61 7.31 -33.35
CA ARG A 76 -2.52 8.53 -34.16
C ARG A 76 -1.37 8.51 -35.15
N LEU A 77 -0.29 7.82 -34.81
CA LEU A 77 0.88 7.66 -35.65
C LEU A 77 0.76 6.47 -36.62
N GLY A 78 -0.35 5.72 -36.59
CA GLY A 78 -0.60 4.56 -37.46
C GLY A 78 0.14 3.29 -37.06
N TYR A 79 0.70 3.23 -35.85
CA TYR A 79 1.35 2.02 -35.33
C TYR A 79 0.32 1.00 -34.82
N PRO A 80 0.66 -0.31 -34.82
CA PRO A 80 -0.22 -1.33 -34.26
C PRO A 80 -0.41 -1.13 -32.75
N VAL A 81 -1.66 -1.01 -32.33
CA VAL A 81 -2.07 -0.85 -30.92
C VAL A 81 -2.53 -2.17 -30.30
N SER A 82 -2.58 -2.22 -28.97
CA SER A 82 -2.99 -3.43 -28.26
C SER A 82 -4.44 -3.83 -28.55
N ARG A 83 -4.76 -5.13 -28.43
CA ARG A 83 -6.13 -5.64 -28.57
C ARG A 83 -7.09 -4.99 -27.57
N ARG A 84 -6.60 -4.72 -26.35
CA ARG A 84 -7.36 -4.03 -25.31
C ARG A 84 -7.73 -2.61 -25.72
N TYR A 85 -6.77 -1.85 -26.27
CA TYR A 85 -7.03 -0.51 -26.79
C TYR A 85 -8.05 -0.52 -27.92
N ASN A 86 -7.93 -1.48 -28.84
CA ASN A 86 -8.90 -1.63 -29.94
C ASN A 86 -10.32 -1.88 -29.43
N PHE A 87 -10.49 -2.72 -28.41
CA PHE A 87 -11.79 -2.94 -27.77
C PHE A 87 -12.33 -1.64 -27.15
N VAL A 88 -11.48 -0.89 -26.46
CA VAL A 88 -11.82 0.42 -25.87
C VAL A 88 -12.17 1.45 -26.94
N LYS A 89 -11.47 1.43 -28.07
CA LYS A 89 -11.72 2.30 -29.23
C LYS A 89 -13.08 2.00 -29.86
N ILE A 90 -13.43 0.73 -30.06
CA ILE A 90 -14.73 0.31 -30.59
C ILE A 90 -15.86 0.77 -29.67
N LEU A 91 -15.77 0.50 -28.37
CA LEU A 91 -16.78 0.93 -27.40
C LEU A 91 -16.85 2.46 -27.30
N GLY A 92 -15.71 3.14 -27.40
CA GLY A 92 -15.65 4.59 -27.49
C GLY A 92 -16.42 5.16 -28.68
N ASN A 93 -16.34 4.50 -29.84
CA ASN A 93 -17.07 4.91 -31.04
C ASN A 93 -18.59 4.66 -30.92
N ILE A 94 -19.01 3.75 -30.03
CA ILE A 94 -20.42 3.48 -29.72
C ILE A 94 -20.98 4.52 -28.72
N GLY A 95 -20.15 5.41 -28.18
CA GLY A 95 -20.55 6.49 -27.29
C GLY A 95 -20.13 6.30 -25.82
N TYR A 96 -19.43 5.21 -25.49
CA TYR A 96 -18.91 5.02 -24.14
C TYR A 96 -17.70 5.91 -23.88
N ARG A 97 -17.53 6.34 -22.63
CA ARG A 97 -16.31 7.03 -22.20
C ARG A 97 -15.12 6.07 -22.24
N LYS A 98 -14.18 6.33 -23.14
CA LYS A 98 -12.99 5.47 -23.37
C LYS A 98 -12.18 5.20 -22.09
N HIS A 99 -12.02 6.21 -21.24
CA HIS A 99 -11.32 6.07 -19.96
C HIS A 99 -12.02 5.07 -19.03
N ASP A 100 -13.35 5.15 -18.90
CA ASP A 100 -14.11 4.26 -18.00
C ASP A 100 -14.06 2.81 -18.50
N VAL A 101 -14.13 2.62 -19.82
CA VAL A 101 -13.95 1.31 -20.46
C VAL A 101 -12.51 0.80 -20.28
N TRP A 102 -11.50 1.67 -20.39
CA TRP A 102 -10.11 1.32 -20.14
C TRP A 102 -9.91 0.82 -18.70
N VAL A 103 -10.45 1.53 -17.71
CA VAL A 103 -10.38 1.12 -16.30
C VAL A 103 -11.14 -0.20 -16.07
N ALA A 104 -12.34 -0.35 -16.63
CA ALA A 104 -13.14 -1.56 -16.46
C ALA A 104 -12.45 -2.80 -17.07
N THR A 105 -11.89 -2.67 -18.27
CA THR A 105 -11.20 -3.78 -18.95
C THR A 105 -9.96 -4.26 -18.22
N ARG A 106 -9.37 -3.48 -17.31
CA ARG A 106 -8.27 -3.92 -16.44
C ARG A 106 -8.65 -5.10 -15.55
N THR A 107 -9.89 -5.12 -15.09
CA THR A 107 -10.39 -6.09 -14.11
C THR A 107 -10.91 -7.35 -14.80
N TYR A 108 -11.45 -7.21 -16.01
CA TYR A 108 -12.21 -8.28 -16.69
C TYR A 108 -11.52 -8.88 -17.90
N LEU A 109 -10.63 -8.14 -18.59
CA LEU A 109 -9.89 -8.69 -19.72
C LEU A 109 -8.54 -9.24 -19.25
N PRO A 110 -8.16 -10.46 -19.66
CA PRO A 110 -6.84 -10.98 -19.40
C PRO A 110 -5.80 -10.02 -20.00
N ARG A 111 -4.74 -9.74 -19.24
CA ARG A 111 -3.60 -8.97 -19.74
C ARG A 111 -3.08 -9.67 -20.98
N SER A 112 -3.36 -9.12 -22.17
CA SER A 112 -2.72 -9.61 -23.38
C SER A 112 -1.23 -9.37 -23.23
N ASN A 113 -0.45 -10.45 -23.10
CA ASN A 113 0.98 -10.40 -23.31
C ASN A 113 1.19 -9.99 -24.77
N CYS A 114 1.48 -8.71 -24.97
CA CYS A 114 2.12 -8.18 -26.17
C CYS A 114 3.52 -7.76 -25.74
#